data_AF-A0A0B7NHR0-F1
#
_entry.id   AF-A0A0B7NHR0-F1
#
_cell.length_a   1.000
_cell.length_b   1.000
_cell.length_c   1.000
_cell.angle_alpha   90.00
_cell.angle_beta   90.00
_cell.angle_gamma   90.00
#
_symmetry.space_group_name_H-M   'P 1'
#
loop_
_entity.id
_entity.type
_entity.pdbx_description
1 polymer ?
#
loop_
_entity_poly.entity_id
_entity_poly.type
_entity_poly.pdbx_seq_one_letter_code
_entity_poly.pdbx_strand_id
1 'polypeptide(L)'
;MLILSTRTKPIFNKRFNIQLFEYSTVPKQAAGRFTSNKLISQSNETHNTDVQKTLIYIGPFAETMRRYKMTASFFGLCGLVAVPALLSTGQAPAMSVALAGFSAVSPAIFVHLYTNGYVTKLIVYDDVKSVEKDRKKPKLIKDKFIGIETVSFWGRFKEDTMWLSQLGYRSTPKGITWQQKTGAKHVYTLEREIMEADPYLKALAGRVQRREA
;
A
#
# COMPACT_ATOMS: atom_id res chain seq x y z
N MET A 1 -3.84 -70.72 16.84
CA MET A 1 -2.72 -69.79 17.07
C MET A 1 -2.06 -69.53 15.72
N LEU A 2 -2.43 -68.44 15.04
CA LEU A 2 -1.93 -68.05 13.72
C LEU A 2 -1.59 -66.56 13.80
N ILE A 3 -0.30 -66.25 13.69
CA ILE A 3 0.27 -64.92 13.74
C ILE A 3 0.23 -64.35 12.32
N LEU A 4 -0.66 -63.40 12.06
CA LEU A 4 -0.68 -62.62 10.81
C LEU A 4 0.07 -61.31 11.03
N SER A 5 1.35 -61.34 10.61
CA SER A 5 2.18 -60.17 10.36
C SER A 5 1.61 -59.39 9.18
N THR A 6 1.14 -58.16 9.42
CA THR A 6 0.84 -57.20 8.35
C THR A 6 1.93 -56.13 8.32
N ARG A 7 2.74 -56.24 7.27
CA ARG A 7 3.88 -55.38 6.95
C ARG A 7 3.35 -54.16 6.19
N THR A 8 2.97 -53.09 6.88
CA THR A 8 2.64 -51.81 6.24
C THR A 8 3.91 -51.03 5.92
N LYS A 9 4.22 -50.88 4.63
CA LYS A 9 5.26 -49.97 4.12
C LYS A 9 4.77 -48.52 4.26
N PRO A 10 5.58 -47.57 4.76
CA PRO A 10 5.25 -46.16 4.63
C PRO A 10 5.60 -45.67 3.22
N ILE A 11 4.58 -45.39 2.41
CA ILE A 11 4.70 -44.59 1.18
C ILE A 11 4.19 -43.20 1.54
N PHE A 12 5.10 -42.23 1.72
CA PHE A 12 5.00 -40.88 1.16
C PHE A 12 6.17 -40.02 1.67
N ASN A 13 7.31 -40.14 1.00
CA ASN A 13 8.40 -39.18 1.16
C ASN A 13 8.15 -38.02 0.20
N LYS A 14 7.21 -37.12 0.53
CA LYS A 14 7.06 -35.85 -0.18
C LYS A 14 8.07 -34.88 0.41
N ARG A 15 9.24 -34.79 -0.23
CA ARG A 15 10.15 -33.65 -0.05
C ARG A 15 9.35 -32.38 -0.34
N PHE A 16 9.07 -31.60 0.71
CA PHE A 16 8.66 -30.21 0.56
C PHE A 16 9.84 -29.47 -0.05
N ASN A 17 9.80 -29.33 -1.37
CA ASN A 17 10.67 -28.42 -2.10
C ASN A 17 10.16 -27.02 -1.75
N ILE A 18 10.69 -26.44 -0.67
CA ILE A 18 10.51 -25.03 -0.37
C ILE A 18 11.16 -24.29 -1.52
N GLN A 19 10.36 -23.89 -2.51
CA GLN A 19 10.76 -22.88 -3.46
C GLN A 19 11.03 -21.63 -2.62
N LEU A 20 12.31 -21.38 -2.32
CA LEU A 20 12.76 -20.06 -1.98
C LEU A 20 12.29 -19.18 -3.13
N PHE A 21 11.36 -18.27 -2.85
CA PHE A 21 11.13 -17.12 -3.72
C PHE A 21 12.43 -16.33 -3.73
N GLU A 22 13.28 -16.60 -4.73
CA GLU A 22 14.35 -15.71 -5.11
C GLU A 22 13.72 -14.34 -5.36
N TYR A 23 14.09 -13.36 -4.53
CA TYR A 23 13.81 -11.96 -4.81
C TYR A 23 14.57 -11.62 -6.08
N SER A 24 13.83 -11.58 -7.19
CA SER A 24 14.32 -11.15 -8.49
C SER A 24 14.89 -9.74 -8.33
N THR A 25 16.19 -9.63 -8.59
CA THR A 25 16.88 -8.35 -8.75
C THR A 25 16.17 -7.58 -9.85
N VAL A 26 15.40 -6.57 -9.45
CA VAL A 26 14.54 -5.79 -10.34
C VAL A 26 15.41 -5.20 -11.46
N PRO A 27 15.15 -5.54 -12.74
CA PRO A 27 15.89 -4.95 -13.84
C PRO A 27 15.60 -3.45 -13.87
N LYS A 28 16.63 -2.64 -14.14
CA LYS A 28 16.57 -1.15 -14.20
C LYS A 28 15.39 -0.59 -15.03
N GLN A 29 14.77 -1.40 -15.88
CA GLN A 29 13.57 -1.06 -16.66
C GLN A 29 12.27 -1.00 -15.84
N ALA A 30 12.14 -1.73 -14.72
CA ALA A 30 10.93 -1.69 -13.90
C ALA A 30 10.77 -0.36 -13.13
N ALA A 31 11.88 0.33 -12.82
CA ALA A 31 11.84 1.68 -12.26
C ALA A 31 11.03 2.63 -13.15
N GLY A 32 11.10 2.51 -14.49
CA GLY A 32 10.35 3.35 -15.42
C GLY A 32 8.82 3.17 -15.33
N ARG A 33 8.33 1.97 -14.97
CA ARG A 33 6.90 1.69 -14.83
C ARG A 33 6.33 2.22 -13.51
N PHE A 34 7.15 2.27 -12.45
CA PHE A 34 6.75 2.75 -11.12
C PHE A 34 7.10 4.22 -10.84
N THR A 35 7.83 4.89 -11.75
CA THR A 35 8.26 6.30 -11.62
C THR A 35 7.85 7.15 -12.83
N SER A 36 6.74 6.78 -13.48
CA SER A 36 6.27 7.45 -14.69
C SER A 36 5.93 8.92 -14.41
N ASN A 37 6.70 9.83 -15.02
CA ASN A 37 6.41 11.26 -15.13
C ASN A 37 5.17 11.47 -16.02
N LYS A 38 4.00 11.10 -15.52
CA LYS A 38 2.74 11.41 -16.17
C LYS A 38 2.25 12.74 -15.62
N LEU A 39 2.13 13.75 -16.48
CA LEU A 39 1.42 14.98 -16.14
C LEU A 39 -0.04 14.59 -15.87
N ILE A 40 -0.54 14.91 -14.68
CA ILE A 40 -1.95 14.74 -14.31
C ILE A 40 -2.54 16.15 -14.20
N SER A 41 -2.73 16.82 -15.33
CA SER A 41 -3.69 17.93 -15.37
C SER A 41 -5.09 17.30 -15.34
N GLN A 42 -5.76 17.36 -14.19
CA GLN A 42 -7.18 17.02 -14.15
C GLN A 42 -7.94 18.16 -14.81
N SER A 43 -8.32 18.00 -16.08
CA SER A 43 -9.30 18.85 -16.73
C SER A 43 -10.71 18.47 -16.24
N ASN A 44 -10.99 18.72 -14.96
CA ASN A 44 -12.37 18.73 -14.47
C ASN A 44 -12.73 20.17 -14.11
N GLU A 45 -13.71 20.65 -14.87
CA GLU A 45 -14.45 21.89 -14.76
C GLU A 45 -14.55 22.40 -13.32
N THR A 46 -13.91 23.54 -13.04
CA THR A 46 -14.46 24.74 -12.39
C THR A 46 -13.29 25.67 -12.05
N HIS A 47 -13.08 26.69 -12.88
CA HIS A 47 -12.44 27.97 -12.57
C HIS A 47 -11.52 28.00 -11.32
N ASN A 48 -10.29 27.51 -11.43
CA ASN A 48 -9.16 27.93 -10.61
C ASN A 48 -7.87 27.47 -11.28
N THR A 49 -6.86 28.36 -11.27
CA THR A 49 -5.51 28.22 -11.84
C THR A 49 -5.06 26.78 -12.07
N ASP A 50 -4.64 26.48 -13.30
CA ASP A 50 -4.15 25.17 -13.75
C ASP A 50 -2.89 24.79 -12.95
N VAL A 51 -3.06 24.20 -11.77
CA VAL A 51 -1.95 23.79 -10.90
C VAL A 51 -1.37 22.51 -11.49
N GLN A 52 -0.19 22.64 -12.11
CA GLN A 52 0.49 21.49 -12.70
C GLN A 52 0.85 20.47 -11.63
N LYS A 53 0.43 19.21 -11.87
CA LYS A 53 0.73 18.07 -11.01
C LYS A 53 1.53 17.03 -11.79
N THR A 54 2.66 16.63 -11.24
CA THR A 54 3.52 15.59 -11.81
C THR A 54 3.50 14.37 -10.91
N LEU A 55 3.10 13.22 -11.47
CA LEU A 55 3.22 11.93 -10.79
C LEU A 55 4.69 11.49 -10.79
N ILE A 56 5.24 11.19 -9.61
CA ILE A 56 6.65 10.80 -9.45
C ILE A 56 6.84 9.38 -8.93
N TYR A 57 5.80 8.81 -8.31
CA TYR A 57 5.83 7.47 -7.73
C TYR A 57 4.47 6.80 -7.87
N ILE A 58 4.50 5.51 -8.17
CA ILE A 58 3.36 4.60 -8.16
C ILE A 58 3.73 3.41 -7.30
N GLY A 59 2.95 3.17 -6.24
CA GLY A 59 3.10 2.01 -5.37
C GLY A 59 2.75 0.73 -6.13
N PRO A 60 3.57 -0.34 -5.99
CA PRO A 60 3.40 -1.57 -6.77
C PRO A 60 2.11 -2.32 -6.39
N PHE A 61 1.61 -2.08 -5.18
CA PHE A 61 0.42 -2.72 -4.63
C PHE A 61 -0.84 -1.86 -4.71
N ALA A 62 -0.82 -0.70 -5.37
CA ALA A 62 -1.97 0.23 -5.36
C ALA A 62 -3.27 -0.42 -5.88
N GLU A 63 -3.18 -1.06 -7.05
CA GLU A 63 -4.32 -1.71 -7.71
C GLU A 63 -4.82 -2.93 -6.91
N THR A 64 -3.90 -3.78 -6.46
CA THR A 64 -4.22 -5.01 -5.73
C THR A 64 -4.79 -4.69 -4.35
N MET A 65 -4.22 -3.73 -3.63
CA MET A 65 -4.69 -3.27 -2.33
C MET A 65 -6.10 -2.69 -2.40
N ARG A 66 -6.40 -1.92 -3.45
CA ARG A 66 -7.77 -1.44 -3.71
C ARG A 66 -8.74 -2.61 -3.86
N ARG A 67 -8.41 -3.58 -4.71
CA ARG A 67 -9.27 -4.77 -4.92
C ARG A 67 -9.46 -5.55 -3.63
N TYR A 68 -8.40 -5.80 -2.87
CA TYR A 68 -8.49 -6.50 -1.59
C TYR A 68 -9.37 -5.77 -0.58
N LYS A 69 -9.22 -4.45 -0.43
CA LYS A 69 -10.08 -3.65 0.46
C LYS A 69 -11.54 -3.69 0.03
N MET A 70 -11.82 -3.49 -1.26
CA MET A 70 -13.20 -3.54 -1.76
C MET A 70 -13.83 -4.92 -1.54
N THR A 71 -13.13 -6.00 -1.88
CA THR A 71 -13.63 -7.37 -1.70
C THR A 71 -13.83 -7.70 -0.22
N ALA A 72 -12.86 -7.36 0.64
CA ALA A 72 -12.97 -7.63 2.07
C ALA A 72 -14.11 -6.82 2.72
N SER A 73 -14.28 -5.55 2.34
CA SER A 73 -15.42 -4.73 2.78
C SER A 73 -16.76 -5.31 2.30
N PHE A 74 -16.82 -5.86 1.08
CA PHE A 74 -18.02 -6.50 0.56
C PHE A 74 -18.40 -7.76 1.35
N PHE A 75 -17.42 -8.63 1.67
CA PHE A 75 -17.63 -9.78 2.55
C PHE A 75 -18.09 -9.35 3.95
N GLY A 76 -17.49 -8.32 4.51
CA GLY A 76 -17.90 -7.76 5.81
C GLY A 76 -19.34 -7.23 5.78
N LEU A 77 -19.72 -6.50 4.72
CA LEU A 77 -21.07 -5.99 4.55
C LEU A 77 -22.09 -7.12 4.39
N CYS A 78 -21.76 -8.14 3.59
CA CYS A 78 -22.60 -9.34 3.44
C CYS A 78 -22.81 -10.04 4.79
N GLY A 79 -21.75 -10.21 5.59
CA GLY A 79 -21.85 -10.77 6.94
C GLY A 79 -22.74 -9.94 7.86
N LEU A 80 -22.61 -8.61 7.85
CA LEU A 80 -23.42 -7.70 8.66
C LEU A 80 -24.92 -7.75 8.30
N VAL A 81 -25.26 -8.01 7.04
CA VAL A 81 -26.65 -8.15 6.59
C VAL A 81 -27.18 -9.58 6.83
N ALA A 82 -26.35 -10.60 6.63
CA ALA A 82 -26.73 -12.00 6.79
C ALA A 82 -26.94 -12.40 8.26
N VAL A 83 -26.16 -11.86 9.19
CA VAL A 83 -26.25 -12.20 10.62
C VAL A 83 -27.63 -11.89 11.22
N PRO A 84 -28.20 -10.68 11.08
CA PRO A 84 -29.55 -10.40 11.55
C PRO A 84 -30.62 -11.27 10.88
N ALA A 85 -30.47 -11.55 9.58
CA ALA A 85 -31.40 -12.40 8.85
C ALA A 85 -31.41 -13.84 9.39
N LEU A 86 -30.23 -14.41 9.69
CA LEU A 86 -30.09 -15.76 10.26
C LEU A 86 -30.58 -15.85 11.72
N LEU A 87 -30.43 -14.77 12.50
CA LEU A 87 -31.00 -14.71 13.84
C LEU A 87 -32.53 -14.63 13.80
N SER A 88 -33.09 -13.91 12.83
CA SER A 88 -34.54 -13.75 12.65
C SER A 88 -35.24 -15.06 12.23
N THR A 89 -34.58 -15.90 11.43
CA THR A 89 -35.16 -17.20 11.04
C THR A 89 -35.13 -18.24 12.16
N GLY A 90 -34.39 -17.99 13.26
CA GLY A 90 -34.31 -18.89 14.42
C GLY A 90 -33.69 -20.26 14.14
N GLN A 91 -33.16 -20.49 12.92
CA GLN A 91 -32.67 -21.81 12.49
C GLN A 91 -31.26 -22.14 12.99
N ALA A 92 -30.48 -21.14 13.39
CA ALA A 92 -29.08 -21.32 13.77
C ALA A 92 -28.82 -20.88 15.23
N PRO A 93 -27.97 -21.62 16.00
CA PRO A 93 -27.58 -21.20 17.34
C PRO A 93 -26.94 -19.81 17.31
N ALA A 94 -27.39 -18.90 18.18
CA ALA A 94 -26.94 -17.50 18.21
C ALA A 94 -25.40 -17.36 18.27
N MET A 95 -24.73 -18.25 19.01
CA MET A 95 -23.26 -18.30 19.10
C MET A 95 -22.58 -18.62 17.76
N SER A 96 -23.16 -19.51 16.96
CA SER A 96 -22.63 -19.87 15.63
C SER A 96 -22.77 -18.69 14.66
N VAL A 97 -23.93 -18.03 14.69
CA VAL A 97 -24.19 -16.86 13.84
C VAL A 97 -23.27 -15.68 14.22
N ALA A 98 -23.08 -15.44 15.52
CA ALA A 98 -22.16 -14.41 16.00
C ALA A 98 -20.72 -14.67 15.53
N LEU A 99 -20.23 -15.91 15.67
CA LEU A 99 -18.89 -16.30 15.19
C LEU A 99 -18.75 -16.16 13.67
N ALA A 100 -19.78 -16.53 12.90
CA ALA A 100 -19.81 -16.33 11.45
C ALA A 100 -19.75 -14.83 11.09
N GLY A 101 -20.45 -13.98 11.84
CA GLY A 101 -20.39 -12.52 11.70
C GLY A 101 -18.98 -11.96 11.94
N PHE A 102 -18.33 -12.35 13.03
CA PHE A 102 -16.94 -11.94 13.31
C PHE A 102 -15.98 -12.42 12.23
N SER A 103 -16.14 -13.65 11.75
CA SER A 103 -15.33 -14.21 10.66
C SER A 103 -15.50 -13.43 9.36
N ALA A 104 -16.71 -12.96 9.04
CA ALA A 104 -16.98 -12.18 7.83
C ALA A 104 -16.31 -10.80 7.84
N VAL A 105 -16.18 -10.17 9.01
CA VAL A 105 -15.57 -8.82 9.15
C VAL A 105 -14.06 -8.89 9.36
N SER A 106 -13.54 -10.00 9.88
CA SER A 106 -12.11 -10.20 10.20
C SER A 106 -11.16 -9.90 9.01
N PRO A 107 -11.40 -10.39 7.78
CA PRO A 107 -10.57 -10.05 6.62
C PRO A 107 -10.50 -8.55 6.33
N ALA A 108 -11.61 -7.82 6.49
CA ALA A 108 -11.66 -6.39 6.23
C ALA A 108 -10.81 -5.60 7.22
N ILE A 109 -10.90 -5.95 8.50
CA ILE A 109 -10.09 -5.34 9.57
C ILE A 109 -8.61 -5.68 9.35
N PHE A 110 -8.29 -6.96 9.12
CA PHE A 110 -6.92 -7.41 8.93
C PHE A 110 -6.25 -6.71 7.74
N VAL A 111 -6.90 -6.72 6.57
CA VAL A 111 -6.39 -6.04 5.38
C VAL A 111 -6.21 -4.56 5.68
N HIS A 112 -7.19 -3.89 6.30
CA HIS A 112 -7.09 -2.47 6.59
C HIS A 112 -5.90 -2.15 7.50
N LEU A 113 -5.73 -2.87 8.61
CA LEU A 113 -4.62 -2.65 9.54
C LEU A 113 -3.26 -2.86 8.88
N TYR A 114 -3.12 -3.94 8.09
CA TYR A 114 -1.86 -4.25 7.42
C TYR A 114 -1.50 -3.23 6.34
N THR A 115 -2.51 -2.71 5.66
CA THR A 115 -2.34 -1.79 4.51
C THR A 115 -2.55 -0.32 4.88
N ASN A 116 -2.72 -0.02 6.17
CA ASN A 116 -2.94 1.34 6.61
C ASN A 116 -1.67 2.16 6.37
N GLY A 117 -1.83 3.35 5.78
CA GLY A 117 -0.70 4.23 5.49
C GLY A 117 0.17 3.82 4.29
N TYR A 118 -0.11 2.72 3.59
CA TYR A 118 0.62 2.40 2.37
C TYR A 118 0.36 3.43 1.27
N VAL A 119 1.44 4.01 0.74
CA VAL A 119 1.38 5.03 -0.30
C VAL A 119 1.15 4.36 -1.65
N THR A 120 0.12 4.81 -2.34
CA THR A 120 -0.25 4.34 -3.68
C THR A 120 0.27 5.24 -4.78
N LYS A 121 0.30 6.54 -4.57
CA LYS A 121 0.93 7.51 -5.48
C LYS A 121 1.59 8.61 -4.68
N LEU A 122 2.69 9.13 -5.22
CA LEU A 122 3.28 10.39 -4.78
C LEU A 122 3.24 11.36 -5.95
N ILE A 123 2.68 12.53 -5.69
CA ILE A 123 2.46 13.60 -6.65
C ILE A 123 3.25 14.80 -6.18
N VAL A 124 3.93 15.49 -7.09
CA VAL A 124 4.54 16.79 -6.81
C VAL A 124 3.75 17.85 -7.56
N TYR A 125 3.43 18.92 -6.85
CA TYR A 125 2.75 20.10 -7.40
C TYR A 125 3.78 21.01 -8.08
N ASP A 126 4.34 20.53 -9.18
CA ASP A 126 5.40 21.18 -9.96
C ASP A 126 5.35 20.68 -11.41
N ASP A 127 5.85 21.50 -12.33
CA ASP A 127 5.89 21.19 -13.76
C ASP A 127 6.80 19.98 -14.07
N VAL A 128 6.44 19.16 -15.07
CA VAL A 128 7.28 18.01 -15.48
C VAL A 128 8.70 18.45 -15.83
N LYS A 129 8.86 19.61 -16.46
CA LYS A 129 10.17 20.18 -16.82
C LYS A 129 11.01 20.50 -15.60
N SER A 130 10.41 20.99 -14.51
CA SER A 130 11.12 21.30 -13.27
C SER A 130 11.53 20.01 -12.56
N VAL A 131 10.64 19.01 -12.50
CA VAL A 131 10.93 17.67 -11.95
C VAL A 131 12.04 16.98 -12.72
N GLU A 132 12.05 17.03 -14.05
CA GLU A 132 13.14 16.45 -14.87
C GLU A 132 14.47 17.16 -14.67
N LYS A 133 14.47 18.50 -14.56
CA LYS A 133 15.67 19.27 -14.24
C LYS A 133 16.22 18.89 -12.87
N ASP A 134 15.33 18.71 -11.90
CA ASP A 134 15.68 18.27 -10.55
C ASP A 134 16.17 16.81 -10.54
N ARG A 135 15.64 15.92 -11.39
CA ARG A 135 16.13 14.55 -11.57
C ARG A 135 17.54 14.50 -12.13
N LYS A 136 17.91 15.46 -13.00
CA LYS A 136 19.29 15.63 -13.50
C LYS A 136 20.23 16.22 -12.43
N LYS A 137 19.71 17.02 -11.50
CA LYS A 137 20.49 17.67 -10.41
C LYS A 137 19.87 17.42 -9.02
N PRO A 138 19.85 16.16 -8.55
CA PRO A 138 19.08 15.76 -7.36
C PRO A 138 19.58 16.39 -6.06
N LYS A 139 20.85 16.81 -5.99
CA LYS A 139 21.43 17.43 -4.78
C LYS A 139 20.87 18.83 -4.47
N LEU A 140 20.20 19.48 -5.42
CA LEU A 140 19.72 20.87 -5.31
C LEU A 140 18.20 20.97 -5.12
N ILE A 141 17.51 19.84 -4.94
CA ILE A 141 16.05 19.81 -4.75
C ILE A 141 15.67 20.63 -3.52
N LYS A 142 14.84 21.66 -3.72
CA LYS A 142 14.28 22.53 -2.67
C LYS A 142 13.12 21.84 -1.94
N ASP A 143 12.50 22.55 -0.99
CA ASP A 143 11.29 22.04 -0.37
C ASP A 143 10.17 22.04 -1.41
N LYS A 144 9.39 20.97 -1.46
CA LYS A 144 8.35 20.76 -2.48
C LYS A 144 7.00 20.53 -1.82
N PHE A 145 5.96 21.01 -2.47
CA PHE A 145 4.59 20.70 -2.10
C PHE A 145 4.19 19.38 -2.78
N ILE A 146 3.78 18.40 -1.98
CA ILE A 146 3.54 17.03 -2.43
C ILE A 146 2.12 16.58 -2.05
N GLY A 147 1.56 15.71 -2.88
CA GLY A 147 0.34 14.95 -2.60
C GLY A 147 0.68 13.49 -2.38
N ILE A 148 0.25 12.92 -1.27
CA ILE A 148 0.42 11.50 -0.93
C ILE A 148 -0.95 10.83 -1.06
N GLU A 149 -1.09 9.90 -2.00
CA GLU A 149 -2.33 9.14 -2.19
C GLU A 149 -2.27 7.84 -1.38
N THR A 150 -3.25 7.62 -0.51
CA THR A 150 -3.46 6.37 0.25
C THR A 150 -4.84 5.78 -0.05
N VAL A 151 -5.07 4.54 0.39
CA VAL A 151 -6.38 3.89 0.22
C VAL A 151 -7.11 3.83 1.56
N SER A 152 -8.29 4.44 1.61
CA SER A 152 -9.21 4.37 2.75
C SER A 152 -9.72 2.95 3.02
N PHE A 153 -10.39 2.73 4.15
CA PHE A 153 -11.00 1.44 4.50
C PHE A 153 -11.88 0.85 3.37
N TRP A 154 -12.67 1.70 2.71
CA TRP A 154 -13.63 1.31 1.67
C TRP A 154 -13.01 1.18 0.27
N GLY A 155 -11.69 1.21 0.14
CA GLY A 155 -11.03 1.15 -1.16
C GLY A 155 -11.05 2.46 -1.96
N ARG A 156 -11.51 3.57 -1.37
CA ARG A 156 -11.43 4.89 -2.01
C ARG A 156 -10.02 5.47 -1.86
N PHE A 157 -9.51 6.09 -2.92
CA PHE A 157 -8.26 6.85 -2.86
C PHE A 157 -8.48 8.16 -2.09
N LYS A 158 -7.54 8.49 -1.23
CA LYS A 158 -7.49 9.73 -0.46
C LYS A 158 -6.13 10.37 -0.69
N GLU A 159 -6.12 11.60 -1.18
CA GLU A 159 -4.90 12.39 -1.35
C GLU A 159 -4.75 13.34 -0.17
N ASP A 160 -3.61 13.27 0.50
CA ASP A 160 -3.21 14.19 1.56
C ASP A 160 -2.08 15.09 1.02
N THR A 161 -2.33 16.40 0.95
CA THR A 161 -1.37 17.38 0.41
C THR A 161 -0.62 18.10 1.53
N MET A 162 0.69 18.21 1.42
CA MET A 162 1.53 18.83 2.44
C MET A 162 2.88 19.26 1.89
N TRP A 163 3.61 20.07 2.66
CA TRP A 163 5.01 20.34 2.37
C TRP A 163 5.87 19.15 2.78
N LEU A 164 6.90 18.84 1.98
CA LEU A 164 7.88 17.80 2.31
C LEU A 164 8.54 18.04 3.69
N SER A 165 8.69 19.31 4.07
CA SER A 165 9.17 19.75 5.39
C SER A 165 8.30 19.36 6.58
N GLN A 166 7.01 19.08 6.35
CA GLN A 166 6.08 18.65 7.39
C GLN A 166 6.18 17.14 7.69
N LEU A 167 7.03 16.43 6.96
CA LEU A 167 7.28 15.00 7.14
C LEU A 167 8.53 14.74 7.96
N GLY A 168 8.45 13.67 8.74
CA GLY A 168 9.53 13.02 9.44
C GLY A 168 9.91 11.71 8.78
N TYR A 169 11.15 11.26 8.99
CA TYR A 169 11.76 10.12 8.35
C TYR A 169 12.01 9.00 9.36
N ARG A 170 11.31 7.89 9.17
CA ARG A 170 11.59 6.65 9.91
C ARG A 170 12.00 5.56 8.94
N SER A 171 13.22 5.06 9.12
CA SER A 171 13.76 3.98 8.30
C SER A 171 13.38 2.63 8.90
N THR A 172 12.75 1.76 8.10
CA THR A 172 12.60 0.34 8.41
C THR A 172 13.33 -0.49 7.35
N PRO A 173 13.83 -1.70 7.64
CA PRO A 173 14.61 -2.48 6.66
C PRO A 173 13.86 -2.75 5.36
N LYS A 174 12.52 -2.82 5.39
CA LYS A 174 11.67 -3.09 4.23
C LYS A 174 11.12 -1.84 3.53
N GLY A 175 11.03 -0.70 4.22
CA GLY A 175 10.36 0.48 3.68
C GLY A 175 10.84 1.80 4.27
N ILE A 176 10.62 2.87 3.50
CA ILE A 176 10.78 4.24 3.97
C ILE A 176 9.44 4.68 4.54
N THR A 177 9.44 5.04 5.81
CA THR A 177 8.23 5.49 6.50
C THR A 177 8.32 6.99 6.71
N TRP A 178 7.36 7.74 6.19
CA TRP A 178 7.20 9.15 6.47
C TRP A 178 6.11 9.38 7.49
N GLN A 179 6.41 10.12 8.55
CA GLN A 179 5.43 10.44 9.59
C GLN A 179 5.12 11.93 9.55
N GLN A 180 3.85 12.29 9.53
CA GLN A 180 3.46 13.70 9.59
C GLN A 180 3.83 14.29 10.96
N LYS A 181 4.63 15.36 10.96
CA LYS A 181 5.08 16.08 12.17
C LYS A 181 3.99 17.00 12.74
N THR A 182 3.14 17.54 11.87
CA THR A 182 2.14 18.55 12.21
C THR A 182 0.72 18.00 12.05
N GLY A 183 -0.11 18.13 13.07
CA GLY A 183 -1.50 17.65 13.05
C GLY A 183 -1.66 16.18 13.44
N ALA A 184 -2.58 15.48 12.77
CA ALA A 184 -2.82 14.06 13.02
C ALA A 184 -1.56 13.25 12.63
N LYS A 185 -1.08 12.38 13.54
CA LYS A 185 0.10 11.54 13.34
C LYS A 185 -0.19 10.43 12.32
N HIS A 186 -0.32 10.79 11.05
CA HIS A 186 -0.41 9.83 9.96
C HIS A 186 0.98 9.30 9.59
N VAL A 187 1.01 8.01 9.28
CA VAL A 187 2.21 7.27 8.90
C VAL A 187 2.03 6.83 7.46
N TYR A 188 3.00 7.14 6.62
CA TYR A 188 3.02 6.87 5.19
C TYR A 188 4.16 5.91 4.87
N THR A 189 3.86 4.73 4.34
CA THR A 189 4.87 3.71 4.03
C THR A 189 5.10 3.67 2.53
N LEU A 190 6.35 3.87 2.13
CA LEU A 190 6.85 3.82 0.76
C LEU A 190 7.81 2.65 0.59
N GLU A 191 7.78 2.02 -0.58
CA GLU A 191 8.68 0.91 -0.92
C GLU A 191 10.11 1.41 -1.09
N ARG A 192 11.03 0.85 -0.28
CA ARG A 192 12.43 1.27 -0.25
C ARG A 192 13.11 1.08 -1.61
N GLU A 193 12.88 -0.07 -2.25
CA GLU A 193 13.52 -0.41 -3.53
C GLU A 193 13.19 0.60 -4.62
N ILE A 194 11.93 1.05 -4.70
CA ILE A 194 11.49 2.02 -5.71
C ILE A 194 12.04 3.42 -5.40
N MET A 195 12.00 3.80 -4.11
CA MET A 195 12.54 5.08 -3.65
C MET A 195 14.05 5.20 -3.89
N GLU A 196 14.80 4.11 -3.73
CA GLU A 196 16.24 4.08 -3.94
C GLU A 196 16.62 3.93 -5.43
N ALA A 197 15.76 3.32 -6.25
CA ALA A 197 15.98 3.14 -7.69
C ALA A 197 15.92 4.45 -8.49
N ASP A 198 15.11 5.42 -8.07
CA ASP A 198 15.02 6.74 -8.72
C ASP A 198 15.90 7.78 -8.02
N PRO A 199 16.89 8.40 -8.71
CA PRO A 199 17.71 9.47 -8.15
C PRO A 199 16.90 10.64 -7.57
N TYR A 200 15.74 10.96 -8.15
CA TYR A 200 14.87 12.03 -7.67
C TYR A 200 14.18 11.66 -6.36
N LEU A 201 13.52 10.49 -6.30
CA LEU A 201 12.87 9.99 -5.09
C LEU A 201 13.87 9.78 -3.95
N LYS A 202 15.06 9.26 -4.26
CA LYS A 202 16.15 9.08 -3.30
C LYS A 202 16.58 10.41 -2.69
N ALA A 203 16.66 11.46 -3.49
CA ALA A 203 17.02 12.78 -3.00
C ALA A 203 15.89 13.44 -2.18
N LEU A 204 14.63 13.22 -2.54
CA LEU A 204 13.48 13.62 -1.71
C LEU A 204 13.53 12.93 -0.34
N ALA A 205 13.70 11.61 -0.31
CA ALA A 205 13.83 10.85 0.94
C ALA A 205 15.04 11.33 1.78
N GLY A 206 16.19 11.53 1.15
CA GLY A 206 17.38 12.05 1.81
C GLY A 206 17.18 13.46 2.40
N ARG A 207 16.33 14.30 1.78
CA ARG A 207 16.00 15.62 2.31
C ARG A 207 15.11 15.54 3.56
N VAL A 208 14.12 14.64 3.58
CA VAL A 208 13.30 14.39 4.77
C VAL A 208 14.18 13.87 5.91
N GLN A 209 15.09 12.93 5.61
CA GLN A 209 16.03 12.37 6.58
C GLN A 209 16.97 13.44 7.19
N ARG A 210 17.58 14.30 6.38
CA ARG A 210 18.51 15.35 6.84
C ARG A 210 17.86 16.43 7.70
N ARG A 211 16.53 16.55 7.69
CA ARG A 211 15.80 17.51 8.53
C ARG A 211 15.40 16.93 9.89
N GLU A 212 15.66 15.65 10.13
CA GLU A 212 15.46 15.03 11.44
C GLU A 212 16.74 14.77 12.21
N ALA A 213 17.89 14.67 11.52
CA ALA A 213 19.21 14.71 12.14
C ALA A 213 19.57 16.16 12.50
#